data_AF-A0A833Z5Y5-F1
#
_entry.id   AF-A0A833Z5Y5-F1
#
_cell.length_a   1.000
_cell.length_b   1.000
_cell.length_c   1.000
_cell.angle_alpha   90.00
_cell.angle_beta   90.00
_cell.angle_gamma   90.00
#
_symmetry.space_group_name_H-M   'P 1'
#
loop_
_entity.id
_entity.type
_entity.pdbx_description
1 polymer ?
#
loop_
_entity_poly.entity_id
_entity_poly.type
_entity_poly.pdbx_seq_one_letter_code
_entity_poly.pdbx_strand_id
1 'polypeptide(L)'
;MSWDCGFKYIFALSPTLKAGVMCKLQERDDMGRIELVQKLARDNCQFLQTDKKDQEKSEHDEEVVTVREQERSVLVLKKVQRGGPAPPGGSADSDWRYVVVSGTPEKILEHLLNDLHLEEVQDKETETLLDDFLLTYTVFMTTDDLCQALLRHYSAKKYQGKEENSDVPCRKRKVLHLVSQWISLYKDWLHEDEHSKMFLKTIYRNVLDDVYEYPILEKELKEFQKILGMHRRHTVDEYSPQRKNKALFHQFSLKENWLQHRGAVTETEEIFCHVYVTEHSYVSVKARVSSTAQEILKVVAEKIQHAEEDLALVAVTFSGEKHELQPNDLAISKSLEASGRIYVYRKDLADTLNPLAENEESQQRPMRILGMNTWDLALELMNFDWSLFNSIHEQELIYFTFSRQGSGEHTVNLSLLLQRCNEVQLWVATEILLCSQLGKRVQLVKKFIKIAAHCKAQRNLNSFFAIVMGLNTASVSRLSQTWEKIPGKFKKLFSELESLTNPSLNHKAYRDAFKKMKPPKIPFMPLLLKDVTFIHEGNKTFLDNLVNFEKLHMIADTVRTLRHCRTSQFGGDMSPKEHQELRSYVNHLYVIDSQQALFELSHRMEPRV
;
A
#
# COMPACT_ATOMS: atom_id res chain seq x y z
N MET A 1 -13.16 15.55 -1.69
CA MET A 1 -11.98 15.74 -2.55
C MET A 1 -12.28 15.09 -3.89
N SER A 2 -12.46 15.89 -4.95
CA SER A 2 -12.61 15.38 -6.32
C SER A 2 -11.27 14.76 -6.73
N TRP A 3 -11.29 13.48 -7.11
CA TRP A 3 -10.11 12.74 -7.57
C TRP A 3 -9.74 13.17 -9.00
N ASP A 4 -9.36 14.44 -9.18
CA ASP A 4 -8.76 14.96 -10.43
C ASP A 4 -7.23 14.81 -10.42
N CYS A 5 -6.71 13.73 -9.84
CA CYS A 5 -5.36 13.26 -10.16
C CYS A 5 -5.37 12.91 -11.65
N GLY A 6 -4.44 13.42 -12.45
CA GLY A 6 -4.34 13.27 -13.92
C GLY A 6 -4.33 11.83 -14.49
N PHE A 7 -4.70 10.83 -13.69
CA PHE A 7 -4.99 9.43 -14.02
C PHE A 7 -6.38 9.21 -14.65
N LYS A 8 -6.96 10.21 -15.34
CA LYS A 8 -8.21 10.02 -16.11
C LYS A 8 -8.11 8.83 -17.07
N TYR A 9 -6.92 8.47 -17.53
CA TYR A 9 -6.68 7.31 -18.40
C TYR A 9 -6.54 5.95 -17.66
N ILE A 10 -6.32 5.93 -16.34
CA ILE A 10 -6.23 4.68 -15.56
C ILE A 10 -7.62 4.24 -15.11
N PHE A 11 -8.48 5.21 -14.78
CA PHE A 11 -9.86 5.02 -14.31
C PHE A 11 -10.92 5.26 -15.40
N ALA A 12 -10.53 5.52 -16.65
CA ALA A 12 -11.47 5.55 -17.77
C ALA A 12 -12.03 4.15 -18.02
N LEU A 13 -13.20 3.87 -17.45
CA LEU A 13 -14.18 2.99 -18.09
C LEU A 13 -14.58 3.65 -19.41
N SER A 14 -14.59 2.88 -20.50
CA SER A 14 -15.07 3.34 -21.80
C SER A 14 -16.42 4.06 -21.65
N PRO A 15 -16.59 5.30 -22.17
CA PRO A 15 -17.85 6.01 -22.10
C PRO A 15 -18.81 5.47 -23.17
N THR A 16 -19.34 4.28 -22.96
CA THR A 16 -20.50 3.76 -23.69
C THR A 16 -21.31 2.87 -22.76
N LEU A 17 -21.93 3.46 -21.75
CA LEU A 17 -23.11 2.89 -21.09
C LEU A 17 -23.79 3.98 -20.26
N LYS A 18 -24.59 4.82 -20.94
CA LYS A 18 -25.85 5.31 -20.37
C LYS A 18 -26.80 5.77 -21.47
N ALA A 19 -27.99 5.16 -21.40
CA ALA A 19 -29.28 5.50 -22.01
C ALA A 19 -29.49 5.27 -23.53
N GLY A 20 -30.10 4.12 -23.83
CA GLY A 20 -31.37 4.07 -24.57
C GLY A 20 -31.31 3.95 -26.09
N VAL A 21 -31.19 2.72 -26.60
CA VAL A 21 -31.92 2.27 -27.80
C VAL A 21 -32.32 0.81 -27.60
N MET A 22 -33.63 0.55 -27.65
CA MET A 22 -34.21 -0.79 -27.71
C MET A 22 -33.65 -1.55 -28.92
N CYS A 23 -33.13 -2.76 -28.70
CA CYS A 23 -33.03 -3.76 -29.75
C CYS A 23 -33.72 -5.04 -29.29
N LYS A 24 -34.64 -5.48 -30.15
CA LYS A 24 -35.54 -6.62 -30.03
C LYS A 24 -34.79 -7.91 -29.70
N LEU A 25 -35.19 -8.57 -28.62
CA LEU A 25 -34.99 -10.01 -28.45
C LEU A 25 -36.09 -10.71 -29.24
N GLN A 26 -35.68 -11.47 -30.26
CA GLN A 26 -36.55 -12.42 -30.93
C GLN A 26 -36.30 -13.80 -30.31
N GLU A 27 -37.42 -14.40 -29.92
CA GLU A 27 -37.68 -15.68 -29.26
C GLU A 27 -36.80 -16.88 -29.66
N ARG A 28 -36.43 -17.69 -28.67
CA ARG A 28 -36.95 -19.07 -28.47
C ARG A 28 -36.50 -19.64 -27.12
N ASP A 29 -37.50 -19.93 -26.28
CA ASP A 29 -37.77 -21.16 -25.50
C ASP A 29 -36.67 -21.71 -24.56
N ASP A 30 -36.90 -22.14 -23.32
CA ASP A 30 -38.09 -22.26 -22.45
C ASP A 30 -37.52 -22.47 -21.02
N MET A 31 -37.81 -21.63 -20.03
CA MET A 31 -38.88 -21.76 -19.04
C MET A 31 -39.24 -23.21 -18.63
N GLY A 32 -38.90 -23.56 -17.38
CA GLY A 32 -39.57 -24.67 -16.72
C GLY A 32 -38.80 -25.35 -15.59
N ARG A 33 -38.57 -24.66 -14.47
CA ARG A 33 -38.47 -25.31 -13.13
C ARG A 33 -39.01 -24.41 -12.01
N ILE A 34 -40.16 -23.78 -12.24
CA ILE A 34 -41.08 -23.36 -11.18
C ILE A 34 -42.26 -24.33 -11.23
N GLU A 35 -42.01 -25.60 -10.92
CA GLU A 35 -43.06 -26.59 -10.67
C GLU A 35 -42.56 -27.86 -9.94
N LEU A 36 -41.40 -27.78 -9.30
CA LEU A 36 -40.87 -28.85 -8.44
C LEU A 36 -40.55 -28.35 -7.02
N VAL A 37 -41.27 -27.31 -6.58
CA VAL A 37 -41.15 -26.72 -5.23
C VAL A 37 -42.37 -27.04 -4.35
N GLN A 38 -43.36 -27.79 -4.86
CA GLN A 38 -44.64 -27.99 -4.14
C GLN A 38 -45.11 -29.44 -3.96
N LYS A 39 -44.21 -30.45 -3.88
CA LYS A 39 -44.72 -31.82 -3.67
C LYS A 39 -44.05 -32.76 -2.68
N LEU A 40 -43.08 -32.35 -1.87
CA LEU A 40 -42.53 -33.25 -0.84
C LEU A 40 -42.20 -32.51 0.46
N ALA A 41 -43.25 -32.08 1.16
CA ALA A 41 -43.24 -32.00 2.61
C ALA A 41 -43.94 -33.27 3.13
N ARG A 42 -43.16 -34.21 3.70
CA ARG A 42 -43.49 -35.02 4.88
C ARG A 42 -42.36 -36.02 5.19
N ASP A 43 -41.99 -35.99 6.47
CA ASP A 43 -41.37 -37.03 7.30
C ASP A 43 -39.88 -37.40 7.10
N ASN A 44 -39.10 -37.00 8.11
CA ASN A 44 -37.85 -37.56 8.65
C ASN A 44 -36.64 -37.77 7.72
N CYS A 45 -35.64 -36.88 7.93
CA CYS A 45 -34.20 -36.91 7.63
C CYS A 45 -33.58 -38.15 6.93
N GLN A 46 -32.75 -37.91 5.90
CA GLN A 46 -31.57 -38.72 5.57
C GLN A 46 -30.53 -37.98 4.69
N PHE A 47 -29.25 -38.28 4.91
CA PHE A 47 -28.08 -37.79 4.17
C PHE A 47 -28.05 -38.35 2.73
N LEU A 48 -27.56 -37.58 1.76
CA LEU A 48 -27.29 -38.06 0.40
C LEU A 48 -25.82 -37.86 0.04
N GLN A 49 -25.12 -38.98 -0.15
CA GLN A 49 -23.89 -39.11 -0.92
C GLN A 49 -24.31 -39.57 -2.32
N THR A 50 -24.04 -38.78 -3.36
CA THR A 50 -24.39 -39.11 -4.74
C THR A 50 -23.33 -39.99 -5.38
N ASP A 51 -23.66 -41.27 -5.59
CA ASP A 51 -22.90 -42.18 -6.47
C ASP A 51 -23.33 -41.99 -7.93
N LYS A 52 -22.33 -41.93 -8.82
CA LYS A 52 -22.45 -41.61 -10.26
C LYS A 52 -23.16 -42.71 -11.07
N LYS A 53 -23.92 -42.29 -12.09
CA LYS A 53 -23.94 -43.00 -13.38
C LYS A 53 -24.23 -42.06 -14.57
N ASP A 54 -23.17 -41.94 -15.39
CA ASP A 54 -23.09 -41.63 -16.82
C ASP A 54 -24.03 -40.59 -17.44
N GLN A 55 -23.51 -39.37 -17.67
CA GLN A 55 -23.72 -38.63 -18.92
C GLN A 55 -22.68 -37.50 -19.12
N GLU A 56 -22.00 -37.58 -20.26
CA GLU A 56 -21.25 -36.57 -21.04
C GLU A 56 -20.24 -35.63 -20.34
N LYS A 57 -18.96 -35.86 -20.67
CA LYS A 57 -17.79 -35.04 -20.34
C LYS A 57 -17.92 -33.61 -20.89
N SER A 58 -18.12 -32.65 -20.00
CA SER A 58 -17.83 -31.24 -20.20
C SER A 58 -17.43 -30.61 -18.87
N GLU A 59 -16.16 -30.15 -18.80
CA GLU A 59 -15.53 -29.36 -17.73
C GLU A 59 -15.37 -30.05 -16.35
N HIS A 60 -14.28 -29.76 -15.66
CA HIS A 60 -13.88 -30.40 -14.41
C HIS A 60 -15.00 -30.38 -13.36
N ASP A 61 -15.39 -31.56 -12.85
CA ASP A 61 -16.24 -31.69 -11.64
C ASP A 61 -15.56 -30.92 -10.48
N GLU A 62 -15.97 -29.67 -10.24
CA GLU A 62 -15.54 -28.89 -9.08
C GLU A 62 -16.21 -29.46 -7.83
N GLU A 63 -15.55 -30.39 -7.15
CA GLU A 63 -16.06 -30.97 -5.90
C GLU A 63 -15.99 -29.91 -4.78
N VAL A 64 -17.14 -29.31 -4.47
CA VAL A 64 -17.31 -28.31 -3.40
C VAL A 64 -17.93 -28.97 -2.17
N VAL A 65 -17.27 -28.84 -1.03
CA VAL A 65 -17.71 -29.37 0.27
C VAL A 65 -18.25 -28.23 1.13
N THR A 66 -19.48 -28.37 1.61
CA THR A 66 -20.11 -27.38 2.51
C THR A 66 -20.27 -27.96 3.91
N VAL A 67 -19.64 -27.32 4.90
CA VAL A 67 -19.80 -27.62 6.33
C VAL A 67 -20.99 -26.83 6.86
N ARG A 68 -21.88 -27.50 7.59
CA ARG A 68 -23.08 -26.90 8.20
C ARG A 68 -23.11 -27.11 9.71
N GLU A 69 -23.52 -26.08 10.45
CA GLU A 69 -23.86 -26.14 11.87
C GLU A 69 -25.28 -25.62 12.08
N GLN A 70 -26.11 -26.37 12.82
CA GLN A 70 -27.52 -26.01 13.06
C GLN A 70 -28.26 -25.67 11.74
N GLU A 71 -28.05 -26.49 10.70
CA GLU A 71 -28.61 -26.34 9.35
C GLU A 71 -28.14 -25.10 8.56
N ARG A 72 -27.25 -24.27 9.12
CA ARG A 72 -26.65 -23.12 8.44
C ARG A 72 -25.29 -23.49 7.87
N SER A 73 -25.00 -23.09 6.64
CA SER A 73 -23.65 -23.18 6.07
C SER A 73 -22.71 -22.29 6.87
N VAL A 74 -21.55 -22.82 7.26
CA VAL A 74 -20.55 -22.10 8.07
C VAL A 74 -19.15 -22.08 7.45
N LEU A 75 -18.85 -23.01 6.54
CA LEU A 75 -17.61 -23.07 5.79
C LEU A 75 -17.85 -23.80 4.46
N VAL A 76 -17.30 -23.28 3.38
CA VAL A 76 -17.35 -23.85 2.04
C VAL A 76 -15.92 -24.03 1.56
N LEU A 77 -15.60 -25.26 1.17
CA LEU A 77 -14.29 -25.68 0.71
C LEU A 77 -14.39 -26.16 -0.73
N LYS A 78 -13.36 -25.87 -1.53
CA LYS A 78 -13.26 -26.36 -2.90
C LYS A 78 -12.07 -27.29 -3.03
N LYS A 79 -12.26 -28.42 -3.70
CA LYS A 79 -11.20 -29.37 -3.99
C LYS A 79 -10.36 -28.86 -5.17
N VAL A 80 -9.06 -28.75 -4.97
CA VAL A 80 -8.07 -28.26 -5.94
C VAL A 80 -6.92 -29.24 -6.05
N GLN A 81 -6.38 -29.45 -7.25
CA GLN A 81 -5.23 -30.33 -7.49
C GLN A 81 -3.93 -29.63 -7.04
N ARG A 82 -3.03 -30.36 -6.37
CA ARG A 82 -1.72 -29.80 -5.99
C ARG A 82 -0.85 -29.58 -7.23
N GLY A 83 -0.37 -28.35 -7.44
CA GLY A 83 0.49 -28.00 -8.56
C GLY A 83 1.99 -28.16 -8.24
N GLY A 84 2.52 -29.38 -8.31
CA GLY A 84 3.95 -29.65 -8.09
C GLY A 84 4.50 -30.81 -8.94
N PRO A 85 5.83 -30.90 -9.19
CA PRO A 85 6.42 -32.05 -9.86
C PRO A 85 6.23 -33.31 -8.99
N ALA A 86 5.73 -34.40 -9.58
CA ALA A 86 5.48 -35.64 -8.86
C ALA A 86 6.76 -36.19 -8.19
N PRO A 87 6.69 -36.68 -6.93
CA PRO A 87 7.82 -37.31 -6.28
C PRO A 87 8.18 -38.62 -6.99
N PRO A 88 9.49 -38.96 -7.13
CA PRO A 88 9.94 -40.21 -7.69
C PRO A 88 9.80 -41.32 -6.64
N GLY A 89 8.57 -41.75 -6.39
CA GLY A 89 8.29 -42.83 -5.46
C GLY A 89 6.79 -43.03 -5.32
N GLY A 90 6.29 -44.14 -5.86
CA GLY A 90 4.87 -44.47 -5.86
C GLY A 90 4.32 -44.61 -4.43
N SER A 91 3.66 -43.56 -3.96
CA SER A 91 2.58 -43.62 -2.98
C SER A 91 1.50 -42.67 -3.48
N ALA A 92 0.39 -43.23 -3.96
CA ALA A 92 -0.78 -42.48 -4.39
C ALA A 92 -1.55 -42.01 -3.14
N ASP A 93 -0.97 -41.07 -2.39
CA ASP A 93 -1.65 -40.43 -1.28
C ASP A 93 -2.13 -39.04 -1.70
N SER A 94 -3.44 -38.99 -2.02
CA SER A 94 -4.30 -37.81 -2.14
C SER A 94 -3.70 -36.57 -2.83
N ASP A 95 -3.69 -36.56 -4.16
CA ASP A 95 -3.25 -35.45 -5.05
C ASP A 95 -4.14 -34.18 -5.01
N TRP A 96 -5.05 -34.10 -4.03
CA TRP A 96 -6.12 -33.11 -3.93
C TRP A 96 -6.13 -32.47 -2.55
N ARG A 97 -6.32 -31.15 -2.50
CA ARG A 97 -6.47 -30.38 -1.26
C ARG A 97 -7.76 -29.58 -1.27
N TYR A 98 -8.26 -29.24 -0.09
CA TYR A 98 -9.38 -28.34 0.07
C TYR A 98 -8.88 -26.92 0.32
N VAL A 99 -9.47 -25.93 -0.35
CA VAL A 99 -9.19 -24.50 -0.13
C VAL A 99 -10.45 -23.80 0.33
N VAL A 100 -10.30 -22.81 1.21
CA VAL A 100 -11.42 -22.01 1.71
C VAL A 100 -11.97 -21.12 0.60
N VAL A 101 -13.24 -21.30 0.27
CA VAL A 101 -13.98 -20.43 -0.65
C VAL A 101 -14.71 -19.35 0.12
N SER A 102 -15.50 -19.78 1.11
CA SER A 102 -16.20 -18.86 2.00
C SER A 102 -16.44 -19.47 3.38
N GLY A 103 -16.62 -18.64 4.40
CA GLY A 103 -16.92 -19.13 5.74
C GLY A 103 -17.23 -18.04 6.74
N THR A 104 -17.69 -18.44 7.91
CA THR A 104 -17.75 -17.54 9.07
C THR A 104 -16.32 -17.24 9.55
N PRO A 105 -16.04 -16.05 10.09
CA PRO A 105 -14.70 -15.69 10.56
C PRO A 105 -14.10 -16.74 11.52
N GLU A 106 -14.91 -17.27 12.44
CA GLU A 106 -14.52 -18.28 13.42
C GLU A 106 -14.15 -19.61 12.74
N LYS A 107 -14.94 -20.06 11.76
CA LYS A 107 -14.65 -21.33 11.05
C LYS A 107 -13.47 -21.24 10.11
N ILE A 108 -13.21 -20.07 9.53
CA ILE A 108 -12.00 -19.84 8.74
C ILE A 108 -10.78 -19.93 9.66
N LEU A 109 -10.81 -19.28 10.84
CA LEU A 109 -9.73 -19.36 11.83
C LEU A 109 -9.55 -20.79 12.36
N GLU A 110 -10.64 -21.50 12.66
CA GLU A 110 -10.60 -22.89 13.13
C GLU A 110 -9.96 -23.80 12.08
N HIS A 111 -10.37 -23.69 10.81
CA HIS A 111 -9.78 -24.45 9.72
C HIS A 111 -8.30 -24.11 9.52
N LEU A 112 -7.92 -22.84 9.54
CA LEU A 112 -6.53 -22.40 9.48
C LEU A 112 -5.68 -23.04 10.60
N LEU A 113 -6.16 -23.01 11.85
CA LEU A 113 -5.45 -23.63 12.98
C LEU A 113 -5.37 -25.15 12.85
N ASN A 114 -6.35 -25.81 12.26
CA ASN A 114 -6.30 -27.26 12.03
C ASN A 114 -5.27 -27.62 10.95
N ASP A 115 -5.23 -26.86 9.86
CA ASP A 115 -4.36 -27.09 8.70
C ASP A 115 -2.91 -26.59 8.88
N LEU A 116 -2.64 -25.78 9.93
CA LEU A 116 -1.29 -25.31 10.26
C LEU A 116 -0.37 -26.47 10.66
N HIS A 117 0.67 -26.72 9.87
CA HIS A 117 1.73 -27.70 10.14
C HIS A 117 3.02 -27.00 10.60
N LEU A 118 3.53 -27.36 11.78
CA LEU A 118 4.70 -26.72 12.41
C LEU A 118 6.03 -27.49 12.22
N GLU A 119 6.05 -28.53 11.38
CA GLU A 119 7.23 -29.38 11.13
C GLU A 119 8.12 -28.84 10.00
N GLU A 120 9.38 -29.34 9.93
CA GLU A 120 10.51 -28.76 9.18
C GLU A 120 10.33 -28.63 7.66
N VAL A 121 9.35 -29.33 7.08
CA VAL A 121 8.99 -29.16 5.65
C VAL A 121 7.86 -28.14 5.57
N GLN A 122 8.23 -26.86 5.46
CA GLN A 122 7.29 -25.75 5.31
C GLN A 122 6.38 -25.96 4.10
N ASP A 123 5.08 -26.21 4.33
CA ASP A 123 4.08 -26.16 3.28
C ASP A 123 3.81 -24.68 2.93
N LYS A 124 4.37 -24.24 1.80
CA LYS A 124 4.21 -22.87 1.28
C LYS A 124 2.75 -22.47 1.11
N GLU A 125 1.86 -23.42 0.86
CA GLU A 125 0.44 -23.15 0.64
C GLU A 125 -0.30 -22.86 1.95
N THR A 126 0.08 -23.51 3.06
CA THR A 126 -0.46 -23.22 4.40
C THR A 126 0.05 -21.89 4.94
N GLU A 127 1.32 -21.54 4.68
CA GLU A 127 1.84 -20.20 4.97
C GLU A 127 1.10 -19.12 4.16
N THR A 128 0.67 -19.44 2.93
CA THR A 128 -0.11 -18.51 2.10
C THR A 128 -1.50 -18.28 2.70
N LEU A 129 -2.21 -19.32 3.14
CA LEU A 129 -3.51 -19.17 3.80
C LEU A 129 -3.42 -18.35 5.09
N LEU A 130 -2.38 -18.59 5.89
CA LEU A 130 -2.10 -17.81 7.10
C LEU A 130 -1.86 -16.34 6.77
N ASP A 131 -1.01 -16.06 5.79
CA ASP A 131 -0.70 -14.70 5.35
C ASP A 131 -1.94 -14.00 4.79
N ASP A 132 -2.76 -14.69 4.00
CA ASP A 132 -4.02 -14.16 3.46
C ASP A 132 -4.98 -13.76 4.58
N PHE A 133 -5.15 -14.64 5.57
CA PHE A 133 -5.99 -14.36 6.73
C PHE A 133 -5.46 -13.14 7.49
N LEU A 134 -4.16 -13.10 7.84
CA LEU A 134 -3.58 -12.01 8.61
C LEU A 134 -3.56 -10.67 7.87
N LEU A 135 -3.39 -10.70 6.54
CA LEU A 135 -3.42 -9.52 5.69
C LEU A 135 -4.83 -8.92 5.58
N THR A 136 -5.88 -9.74 5.69
CA THR A 136 -7.24 -9.33 5.31
C THR A 136 -8.29 -9.43 6.42
N TYR A 137 -7.97 -9.96 7.61
CA TYR A 137 -8.97 -10.16 8.68
C TYR A 137 -9.72 -8.88 9.05
N THR A 138 -9.06 -7.71 9.02
CA THR A 138 -9.64 -6.40 9.33
C THR A 138 -10.82 -6.04 8.43
N VAL A 139 -10.97 -6.69 7.28
CA VAL A 139 -12.10 -6.52 6.34
C VAL A 139 -13.37 -7.20 6.86
N PHE A 140 -13.27 -8.25 7.68
CA PHE A 140 -14.40 -9.10 8.06
C PHE A 140 -14.49 -9.44 9.55
N MET A 141 -13.49 -9.10 10.35
CA MET A 141 -13.38 -9.36 11.78
C MET A 141 -12.61 -8.22 12.46
N THR A 142 -13.07 -7.78 13.64
CA THR A 142 -12.33 -6.76 14.38
C THR A 142 -11.09 -7.36 15.06
N THR A 143 -10.11 -6.52 15.40
CA THR A 143 -8.94 -6.97 16.17
C THR A 143 -9.33 -7.55 17.53
N ASP A 144 -10.35 -6.99 18.19
CA ASP A 144 -10.86 -7.51 19.46
C ASP A 144 -11.47 -8.92 19.29
N ASP A 145 -12.29 -9.12 18.25
CA ASP A 145 -12.87 -10.44 17.94
C ASP A 145 -11.78 -11.49 17.65
N LEU A 146 -10.75 -11.12 16.88
CA LEU A 146 -9.60 -12.00 16.61
C LEU A 146 -8.87 -12.35 17.91
N CYS A 147 -8.57 -11.35 18.75
CA CYS A 147 -7.90 -11.55 20.03
C CYS A 147 -8.70 -12.49 20.95
N GLN A 148 -10.02 -12.27 21.06
CA GLN A 148 -10.91 -13.13 21.84
C GLN A 148 -10.95 -14.56 21.30
N ALA A 149 -11.05 -14.73 19.98
CA ALA A 149 -11.06 -16.04 19.34
C ALA A 149 -9.76 -16.81 19.60
N LEU A 150 -8.60 -16.15 19.47
CA LEU A 150 -7.30 -16.76 19.75
C LEU A 150 -7.16 -17.16 21.22
N LEU A 151 -7.62 -16.34 22.17
CA LEU A 151 -7.64 -16.70 23.60
C LEU A 151 -8.53 -17.91 23.86
N ARG A 152 -9.70 -18.00 23.21
CA ARG A 152 -10.60 -19.15 23.31
C ARG A 152 -9.92 -20.41 22.78
N HIS A 153 -9.31 -20.37 21.60
CA HIS A 153 -8.57 -21.52 21.05
C HIS A 153 -7.37 -21.94 21.92
N TYR A 154 -6.65 -20.98 22.50
CA TYR A 154 -5.53 -21.26 23.42
C TYR A 154 -6.00 -21.95 24.71
N SER A 155 -7.10 -21.46 25.27
CA SER A 155 -7.62 -21.84 26.60
C SER A 155 -8.69 -22.94 26.56
N ALA A 156 -9.11 -23.39 25.37
CA ALA A 156 -10.19 -24.34 25.20
C ALA A 156 -9.90 -25.66 25.93
N LYS A 157 -10.64 -25.93 27.02
CA LYS A 157 -10.69 -27.25 27.64
C LYS A 157 -11.82 -28.02 26.98
N LYS A 158 -11.53 -29.00 26.11
CA LYS A 158 -12.58 -29.84 25.52
C LYS A 158 -13.16 -30.75 26.62
N TYR A 159 -14.35 -30.42 27.10
CA TYR A 159 -15.13 -31.31 27.97
C TYR A 159 -15.91 -32.33 27.13
N GLN A 160 -15.22 -33.29 26.51
CA GLN A 160 -15.78 -34.60 26.16
C GLN A 160 -14.77 -35.44 25.34
N GLY A 161 -14.45 -36.63 25.86
CA GLY A 161 -13.98 -37.77 25.09
C GLY A 161 -12.50 -37.78 24.68
N LYS A 162 -11.66 -38.43 25.51
CA LYS A 162 -10.36 -39.05 25.19
C LYS A 162 -9.63 -38.50 23.93
N GLU A 163 -9.12 -37.27 23.99
CA GLU A 163 -7.92 -36.93 23.22
C GLU A 163 -6.71 -37.38 24.05
N GLU A 164 -5.73 -37.99 23.40
CA GLU A 164 -4.42 -38.21 24.01
C GLU A 164 -3.85 -36.84 24.42
N ASN A 165 -3.22 -36.74 25.60
CA ASN A 165 -2.57 -35.51 26.11
C ASN A 165 -1.57 -34.83 25.13
N SER A 166 -1.29 -35.46 23.98
CA SER A 166 -0.43 -35.01 22.89
C SER A 166 -0.99 -33.81 22.07
N ASP A 167 -2.32 -33.65 21.97
CA ASP A 167 -2.90 -32.64 21.04
C ASP A 167 -2.96 -31.22 21.63
N VAL A 168 -3.13 -31.10 22.96
CA VAL A 168 -3.18 -29.81 23.68
C VAL A 168 -1.95 -28.94 23.44
N PRO A 169 -0.70 -29.42 23.62
CA PRO A 169 0.48 -28.60 23.34
C PRO A 169 0.59 -28.22 21.86
N CYS A 170 0.21 -29.10 20.93
CA CYS A 170 0.22 -28.82 19.50
C CYS A 170 -0.67 -27.62 19.17
N ARG A 171 -1.93 -27.63 19.62
CA ARG A 171 -2.87 -26.52 19.42
C ARG A 171 -2.34 -25.20 20.00
N LYS A 172 -1.79 -25.23 21.21
CA LYS A 172 -1.19 -24.03 21.85
C LYS A 172 -0.04 -23.48 20.99
N ARG A 173 0.84 -24.33 20.47
CA ARG A 173 1.94 -23.90 19.58
C ARG A 173 1.42 -23.26 18.30
N LYS A 174 0.37 -23.80 17.67
CA LYS A 174 -0.22 -23.22 16.44
C LYS A 174 -0.80 -21.83 16.68
N VAL A 175 -1.51 -21.62 17.79
CA VAL A 175 -2.02 -20.31 18.18
C VAL A 175 -0.87 -19.33 18.40
N LEU A 176 0.18 -19.73 19.13
CA LEU A 176 1.34 -18.86 19.36
C LEU A 176 2.10 -18.53 18.08
N HIS A 177 2.20 -19.47 17.14
CA HIS A 177 2.77 -19.22 15.82
C HIS A 177 1.97 -18.18 15.05
N LEU A 178 0.64 -18.31 15.01
CA LEU A 178 -0.24 -17.31 14.37
C LEU A 178 -0.07 -15.93 15.01
N VAL A 179 -0.09 -15.84 16.35
CA VAL A 179 0.10 -14.56 17.07
C VAL A 179 1.48 -13.98 16.77
N SER A 180 2.52 -14.81 16.70
CA SER A 180 3.88 -14.38 16.31
C SER A 180 3.91 -13.78 14.91
N GLN A 181 3.25 -14.40 13.93
CA GLN A 181 3.15 -13.86 12.57
C GLN A 181 2.32 -12.57 12.54
N TRP A 182 1.22 -12.52 13.29
CA TRP A 182 0.39 -11.32 13.43
C TRP A 182 1.18 -10.12 13.99
N ILE A 183 1.95 -10.31 15.07
CA ILE A 183 2.81 -9.25 15.63
C ILE A 183 3.89 -8.85 14.63
N SER A 184 4.52 -9.81 13.94
CA SER A 184 5.54 -9.51 12.94
C SER A 184 4.99 -8.76 11.71
N LEU A 185 3.71 -8.95 11.38
CA LEU A 185 3.07 -8.28 10.26
C LEU A 185 2.66 -6.86 10.63
N TYR A 186 2.07 -6.65 11.82
CA TYR A 186 1.54 -5.36 12.23
C TYR A 186 2.55 -4.47 12.97
N LYS A 187 3.63 -5.03 13.54
CA LYS A 187 4.73 -4.34 14.25
C LYS A 187 4.28 -3.06 14.96
N ASP A 188 4.55 -1.92 14.34
CA ASP A 188 4.36 -0.58 14.90
C ASP A 188 2.87 -0.21 15.05
N TRP A 189 1.98 -0.79 14.23
CA TRP A 189 0.54 -0.55 14.25
C TRP A 189 -0.15 -1.11 15.50
N LEU A 190 0.44 -2.11 16.17
CA LEU A 190 -0.12 -2.67 17.40
C LEU A 190 0.20 -1.82 18.64
N HIS A 191 1.15 -0.88 18.55
CA HIS A 191 1.60 -0.10 19.70
C HIS A 191 0.59 0.95 20.16
N GLU A 192 -0.38 1.31 19.33
CA GLU A 192 -1.38 2.32 19.67
C GLU A 192 -2.65 1.72 20.29
N ASP A 193 -2.96 0.45 20.01
CA ASP A 193 -4.20 -0.18 20.45
C ASP A 193 -4.08 -0.83 21.85
N GLU A 194 -4.81 -0.28 22.83
CA GLU A 194 -4.87 -0.81 24.20
C GLU A 194 -5.48 -2.21 24.28
N HIS A 195 -6.41 -2.56 23.38
CA HIS A 195 -7.03 -3.90 23.36
C HIS A 195 -6.00 -4.96 22.97
N SER A 196 -5.25 -4.72 21.89
CA SER A 196 -4.12 -5.56 21.46
C SER A 196 -3.08 -5.72 22.56
N LYS A 197 -2.71 -4.65 23.27
CA LYS A 197 -1.77 -4.72 24.42
C LYS A 197 -2.30 -5.61 25.54
N MET A 198 -3.59 -5.48 25.89
CA MET A 198 -4.20 -6.30 26.94
C MET A 198 -4.23 -7.79 26.56
N PHE A 199 -4.57 -8.09 25.30
CA PHE A 199 -4.51 -9.44 24.76
C PHE A 199 -3.09 -10.03 24.86
N LEU A 200 -2.06 -9.29 24.39
CA LEU A 200 -0.68 -9.74 24.42
C LEU A 200 -0.18 -10.01 25.85
N LYS A 201 -0.55 -9.16 26.82
CA LYS A 201 -0.25 -9.40 28.25
C LYS A 201 -0.93 -10.66 28.77
N THR A 202 -2.19 -10.88 28.38
CA THR A 202 -2.99 -12.01 28.84
C THR A 202 -2.46 -13.32 28.29
N ILE A 203 -2.20 -13.41 26.98
CA ILE A 203 -1.67 -14.62 26.36
C ILE A 203 -0.25 -14.93 26.87
N TYR A 204 0.59 -13.91 27.07
CA TYR A 204 1.92 -14.09 27.65
C TYR A 204 1.88 -14.73 29.03
N ARG A 205 0.99 -14.26 29.92
CA ARG A 205 0.80 -14.84 31.25
C ARG A 205 0.36 -16.30 31.15
N ASN A 206 -0.61 -16.60 30.29
CA ASN A 206 -1.09 -17.97 30.11
C ASN A 206 0.02 -18.92 29.62
N VAL A 207 0.88 -18.46 28.70
CA VAL A 207 2.04 -19.26 28.23
C VAL A 207 3.05 -19.51 29.35
N LEU A 208 3.33 -18.52 30.18
CA LEU A 208 4.22 -18.70 31.33
C LEU A 208 3.71 -19.76 32.31
N ASP A 209 2.41 -19.74 32.59
CA ASP A 209 1.78 -20.72 33.47
C ASP A 209 1.81 -22.12 32.83
N ASP A 210 1.52 -22.21 31.53
CA ASP A 210 1.45 -23.49 30.80
C ASP A 210 2.81 -24.13 30.51
N VAL A 211 3.91 -23.37 30.47
CA VAL A 211 5.27 -23.94 30.25
C VAL A 211 5.68 -24.91 31.36
N TYR A 212 5.17 -24.73 32.58
CA TYR A 212 5.38 -25.69 33.68
C TYR A 212 4.75 -27.06 33.39
N GLU A 213 3.60 -27.08 32.72
CA GLU A 213 2.86 -28.31 32.36
C GLU A 213 3.31 -28.86 31.00
N TYR A 214 3.66 -27.98 30.06
CA TYR A 214 4.03 -28.30 28.68
C TYR A 214 5.39 -27.68 28.30
N PRO A 215 6.52 -28.33 28.65
CA PRO A 215 7.87 -27.80 28.39
C PRO A 215 8.18 -27.53 26.90
N ILE A 216 7.47 -28.19 25.98
CA ILE A 216 7.60 -27.98 24.53
C ILE A 216 7.34 -26.53 24.11
N LEU A 217 6.55 -25.78 24.89
CA LEU A 217 6.22 -24.37 24.64
C LEU A 217 7.40 -23.40 24.92
N GLU A 218 8.50 -23.88 25.50
CA GLU A 218 9.65 -23.02 25.83
C GLU A 218 10.26 -22.35 24.58
N LYS A 219 10.22 -23.03 23.42
CA LYS A 219 10.71 -22.48 22.15
C LYS A 219 9.85 -21.29 21.71
N GLU A 220 8.54 -21.46 21.70
CA GLU A 220 7.59 -20.43 21.31
C GLU A 220 7.61 -19.26 22.31
N LEU A 221 7.75 -19.52 23.61
CA LEU A 221 7.91 -18.47 24.63
C LEU A 221 9.16 -17.61 24.36
N LYS A 222 10.30 -18.22 24.03
CA LYS A 222 11.54 -17.48 23.71
C LYS A 222 11.38 -16.61 22.47
N GLU A 223 10.74 -17.14 21.42
CA GLU A 223 10.47 -16.35 20.20
C GLU A 223 9.49 -15.20 20.51
N PHE A 224 8.46 -15.46 21.31
CA PHE A 224 7.50 -14.45 21.74
C PHE A 224 8.18 -13.33 22.55
N GLN A 225 9.09 -13.68 23.47
CA GLN A 225 9.90 -12.71 24.23
C GLN A 225 10.81 -11.87 23.33
N LYS A 226 11.41 -12.49 22.32
CA LYS A 226 12.28 -11.82 21.34
C LYS A 226 11.48 -10.82 20.50
N ILE A 227 10.31 -11.22 20.00
CA ILE A 227 9.42 -10.36 19.21
C ILE A 227 8.91 -9.18 20.04
N LEU A 228 8.57 -9.41 21.31
CA LEU A 228 8.15 -8.37 22.24
C LEU A 228 9.31 -7.53 22.82
N GLY A 229 10.56 -7.78 22.41
CA GLY A 229 11.74 -7.03 22.88
C GLY A 229 12.12 -7.26 24.35
N MET A 230 11.51 -8.25 25.02
CA MET A 230 11.71 -8.55 26.44
C MET A 230 13.04 -9.29 26.65
N HIS A 231 14.11 -8.56 26.94
CA HIS A 231 15.37 -9.17 27.36
C HIS A 231 15.25 -9.64 28.82
N ARG A 232 15.53 -10.93 29.08
CA ARG A 232 15.84 -11.42 30.43
C ARG A 232 16.95 -10.54 31.00
N ARG A 233 16.68 -9.76 32.04
CA ARG A 233 17.77 -9.36 32.94
C ARG A 233 18.23 -10.65 33.60
N HIS A 234 19.40 -11.14 33.21
CA HIS A 234 20.13 -12.13 33.99
C HIS A 234 20.30 -11.58 35.40
N THR A 235 19.53 -12.09 36.35
CA THR A 235 20.00 -12.21 37.73
C THR A 235 20.33 -13.68 37.88
N VAL A 236 21.63 -13.96 37.78
CA VAL A 236 22.22 -15.19 38.28
C VAL A 236 22.02 -15.16 39.80
N ASP A 237 21.73 -16.33 40.37
CA ASP A 237 21.51 -16.62 41.79
C ASP A 237 20.16 -16.21 42.42
N GLU A 238 19.21 -17.15 42.40
CA GLU A 238 18.63 -17.76 43.62
C GLU A 238 17.53 -18.77 43.24
N TYR A 239 17.93 -19.97 42.81
CA TYR A 239 17.05 -21.14 42.92
C TYR A 239 17.26 -21.75 44.31
N SER A 240 16.50 -21.26 45.29
CA SER A 240 16.29 -21.96 46.57
C SER A 240 14.86 -22.49 46.60
N PRO A 241 14.63 -23.82 46.71
CA PRO A 241 13.31 -24.43 46.51
C PRO A 241 12.34 -24.28 47.69
N GLN A 242 12.53 -23.29 48.57
CA GLN A 242 11.75 -23.16 49.79
C GLN A 242 11.50 -21.69 50.17
N ARG A 243 10.64 -20.96 49.42
CA ARG A 243 9.91 -19.83 50.01
C ARG A 243 8.58 -19.57 49.30
N LYS A 244 7.53 -19.67 50.11
CA LYS A 244 6.11 -19.58 49.75
C LYS A 244 5.76 -18.21 49.14
N ASN A 245 5.25 -18.25 47.90
CA ASN A 245 4.00 -17.62 47.45
C ASN A 245 3.69 -16.13 47.68
N LYS A 246 4.65 -15.23 47.95
CA LYS A 246 4.35 -13.78 48.02
C LYS A 246 5.37 -12.82 47.37
N ALA A 247 6.49 -13.31 46.82
CA ALA A 247 7.55 -12.44 46.28
C ALA A 247 7.59 -12.29 44.75
N LEU A 248 6.77 -13.03 43.99
CA LEU A 248 6.75 -12.91 42.52
C LEU A 248 5.98 -11.68 42.01
N PHE A 249 5.21 -11.00 42.88
CA PHE A 249 4.36 -9.88 42.49
C PHE A 249 5.06 -8.51 42.47
N HIS A 250 6.24 -8.37 43.08
CA HIS A 250 6.92 -7.07 43.18
C HIS A 250 8.15 -6.89 42.29
N GLN A 251 8.60 -7.93 41.57
CA GLN A 251 9.81 -7.84 40.72
C GLN A 251 9.50 -7.73 39.21
N PHE A 252 8.23 -7.88 38.82
CA PHE A 252 7.75 -7.57 37.48
C PHE A 252 6.58 -6.58 37.58
N SER A 253 6.88 -5.40 38.10
CA SER A 253 6.12 -4.25 37.64
C SER A 253 6.33 -4.19 36.13
N LEU A 254 5.25 -4.36 35.37
CA LEU A 254 5.10 -3.88 33.99
C LEU A 254 5.25 -2.34 33.97
N LYS A 255 6.29 -1.81 34.62
CA LYS A 255 6.68 -0.42 34.62
C LYS A 255 7.26 -0.20 33.24
N GLU A 256 6.42 0.37 32.37
CA GLU A 256 6.71 1.42 31.38
C GLU A 256 7.97 1.32 30.49
N ASN A 257 8.81 0.29 30.60
CA ASN A 257 9.96 0.10 29.73
C ASN A 257 9.55 -0.48 28.38
N TRP A 258 8.29 -0.88 28.22
CA TRP A 258 7.63 -1.03 26.91
C TRP A 258 7.55 0.30 26.16
N LEU A 259 7.64 1.44 26.86
CA LEU A 259 7.64 2.79 26.29
C LEU A 259 9.05 3.32 26.01
N GLN A 260 10.12 2.61 26.39
CA GLN A 260 11.47 3.07 26.09
C GLN A 260 11.94 2.51 24.76
N HIS A 261 11.61 3.29 23.72
CA HIS A 261 12.36 3.51 22.49
C HIS A 261 13.56 2.55 22.28
N ARG A 262 13.35 1.55 21.45
CA ARG A 262 14.40 1.04 20.56
C ARG A 262 13.95 1.19 19.12
N GLY A 263 14.15 2.40 18.60
CA GLY A 263 14.38 2.68 17.18
C GLY A 263 13.26 2.34 16.21
N ALA A 264 12.61 3.42 15.74
CA ALA A 264 11.79 3.56 14.53
C ALA A 264 10.26 3.59 14.72
N VAL A 265 9.65 4.55 14.01
CA VAL A 265 8.24 4.61 13.52
C VAL A 265 7.22 5.52 14.26
N THR A 266 7.64 6.47 15.11
CA THR A 266 6.73 7.59 15.51
C THR A 266 7.36 8.99 15.55
N GLU A 267 8.64 9.15 15.23
CA GLU A 267 9.31 10.47 15.20
C GLU A 267 10.01 10.70 13.86
N THR A 268 9.22 10.96 12.82
CA THR A 268 9.43 11.97 11.77
C THR A 268 8.37 11.69 10.71
N GLU A 269 7.12 12.11 10.95
CA GLU A 269 6.15 12.19 9.87
C GLU A 269 6.69 13.18 8.84
N GLU A 270 7.40 12.66 7.83
CA GLU A 270 7.81 13.45 6.67
C GLU A 270 6.58 13.61 5.79
N ILE A 271 6.19 14.85 5.53
CA ILE A 271 5.05 15.17 4.67
C ILE A 271 5.50 16.05 3.50
N PHE A 272 4.61 16.23 2.53
CA PHE A 272 4.76 17.25 1.50
C PHE A 272 3.97 18.50 1.87
N CYS A 273 4.70 19.55 2.20
CA CYS A 273 4.16 20.88 2.39
C CYS A 273 4.14 21.61 1.04
N HIS A 274 2.93 21.93 0.56
CA HIS A 274 2.77 22.73 -0.66
C HIS A 274 2.73 24.22 -0.30
N VAL A 275 3.80 24.93 -0.68
CA VAL A 275 3.87 26.38 -0.52
C VAL A 275 3.59 27.03 -1.87
N TYR A 276 2.43 27.65 -1.98
CA TYR A 276 1.95 28.29 -3.20
C TYR A 276 2.72 29.58 -3.48
N VAL A 277 3.29 29.65 -4.67
CA VAL A 277 3.99 30.82 -5.20
C VAL A 277 2.99 31.70 -5.93
N THR A 278 2.13 31.10 -6.75
CA THR A 278 0.98 31.78 -7.37
C THR A 278 -0.31 31.01 -7.08
N GLU A 279 -1.44 31.42 -7.66
CA GLU A 279 -2.70 30.67 -7.54
C GLU A 279 -2.61 29.24 -8.09
N HIS A 280 -1.71 29.04 -9.06
CA HIS A 280 -1.62 27.82 -9.87
C HIS A 280 -0.24 27.16 -9.81
N SER A 281 0.66 27.65 -8.97
CA SER A 281 1.99 27.08 -8.81
C SER A 281 2.43 27.02 -7.36
N TYR A 282 3.20 25.99 -7.03
CA TYR A 282 3.74 25.79 -5.70
C TYR A 282 5.13 25.15 -5.73
N VAL A 283 5.86 25.31 -4.63
CA VAL A 283 7.02 24.48 -4.30
C VAL A 283 6.54 23.36 -3.37
N SER A 284 6.74 22.11 -3.78
CA SER A 284 6.52 20.96 -2.90
C SER A 284 7.74 20.77 -2.02
N VAL A 285 7.58 20.95 -0.71
CA VAL A 285 8.65 20.82 0.26
C VAL A 285 8.47 19.52 1.04
N LYS A 286 9.42 18.59 0.89
CA LYS A 286 9.51 17.42 1.78
C LYS A 286 10.05 17.89 3.14
N ALA A 287 9.18 17.95 4.14
CA ALA A 287 9.49 18.48 5.47
C ALA A 287 8.99 17.53 6.57
N ARG A 288 9.53 17.66 7.77
CA ARG A 288 9.02 16.94 8.95
C ARG A 288 7.85 17.73 9.53
N VAL A 289 6.89 17.08 10.20
CA VAL A 289 5.81 17.79 10.91
C VAL A 289 6.36 18.79 11.94
N SER A 290 7.56 18.54 12.49
CA SER A 290 8.25 19.44 13.40
C SER A 290 9.05 20.57 12.72
N SER A 291 9.03 20.66 11.39
CA SER A 291 9.75 21.72 10.67
C SER A 291 9.14 23.10 10.92
N THR A 292 10.00 24.08 11.11
CA THR A 292 9.60 25.47 11.38
C THR A 292 9.28 26.23 10.09
N ALA A 293 8.51 27.30 10.21
CA ALA A 293 8.22 28.20 9.08
C ALA A 293 9.50 28.75 8.44
N GLN A 294 10.54 29.05 9.24
CA GLN A 294 11.82 29.51 8.72
C GLN A 294 12.54 28.46 7.86
N GLU A 295 12.55 27.19 8.30
CA GLU A 295 13.15 26.10 7.52
C GLU A 295 12.47 25.94 6.16
N ILE A 296 11.14 26.02 6.13
CA ILE A 296 10.36 25.93 4.89
C ILE A 296 10.59 27.16 4.01
N LEU A 297 10.57 28.37 4.59
CA LEU A 297 10.79 29.62 3.85
C LEU A 297 12.15 29.62 3.16
N LYS A 298 13.20 29.16 3.85
CA LYS A 298 14.56 29.05 3.28
C LYS A 298 14.59 28.16 2.04
N VAL A 299 13.94 27.00 2.10
CA VAL A 299 13.85 26.07 0.95
C VAL A 299 13.09 26.71 -0.21
N VAL A 300 11.98 27.37 0.09
CA VAL A 300 11.15 28.04 -0.93
C VAL A 300 11.94 29.18 -1.59
N ALA A 301 12.57 30.04 -0.78
CA ALA A 301 13.41 31.16 -1.22
C ALA A 301 14.53 30.69 -2.17
N GLU A 302 15.24 29.62 -1.81
CA GLU A 302 16.28 29.02 -2.65
C GLU A 302 15.72 28.51 -3.98
N LYS A 303 14.53 27.87 -3.95
CA LYS A 303 13.90 27.29 -5.14
C LYS A 303 13.40 28.36 -6.10
N ILE A 304 12.79 29.43 -5.59
CA ILE A 304 12.30 30.55 -6.40
C ILE A 304 13.38 31.60 -6.71
N GLN A 305 14.57 31.49 -6.10
CA GLN A 305 15.72 32.39 -6.28
C GLN A 305 15.46 33.82 -5.84
N HIS A 306 14.82 33.96 -4.68
CA HIS A 306 14.59 35.24 -4.01
C HIS A 306 15.33 35.27 -2.67
N ALA A 307 15.65 36.47 -2.17
CA ALA A 307 16.27 36.63 -0.86
C ALA A 307 15.27 36.23 0.23
N GLU A 308 15.71 35.45 1.22
CA GLU A 308 14.87 34.97 2.33
C GLU A 308 14.29 36.14 3.14
N GLU A 309 15.06 37.21 3.32
CA GLU A 309 14.69 38.42 4.06
C GLU A 309 13.51 39.19 3.46
N ASP A 310 13.30 39.06 2.15
CA ASP A 310 12.22 39.73 1.42
C ASP A 310 10.93 38.90 1.40
N LEU A 311 10.88 37.75 2.07
CA LEU A 311 9.77 36.81 1.95
C LEU A 311 9.12 36.51 3.31
N ALA A 312 7.83 36.16 3.25
CA ALA A 312 7.07 35.65 4.39
C ALA A 312 6.16 34.49 3.96
N LEU A 313 5.93 33.55 4.88
CA LEU A 313 4.91 32.53 4.71
C LEU A 313 3.59 33.01 5.30
N VAL A 314 2.51 32.87 4.53
CA VAL A 314 1.17 33.32 4.89
C VAL A 314 0.20 32.16 4.72
N ALA A 315 -0.43 31.74 5.81
CA ALA A 315 -1.54 30.78 5.77
C ALA A 315 -2.83 31.52 5.41
N VAL A 316 -3.58 31.01 4.42
CA VAL A 316 -4.83 31.61 3.96
C VAL A 316 -5.98 30.65 4.21
N THR A 317 -6.92 31.00 5.07
CA THR A 317 -8.08 30.16 5.41
C THR A 317 -9.06 30.00 4.23
N PHE A 318 -9.99 29.05 4.30
CA PHE A 318 -11.07 28.91 3.30
C PHE A 318 -12.00 30.13 3.25
N SER A 319 -12.10 30.90 4.34
CA SER A 319 -12.82 32.18 4.39
C SER A 319 -12.02 33.33 3.76
N GLY A 320 -10.75 33.10 3.38
CA GLY A 320 -9.86 34.10 2.79
C GLY A 320 -9.09 34.93 3.81
N GLU A 321 -9.18 34.62 5.10
CA GLU A 321 -8.39 35.28 6.15
C GLU A 321 -6.92 34.90 6.01
N LYS A 322 -6.03 35.90 6.14
CA LYS A 322 -4.59 35.75 5.96
C LYS A 322 -3.88 35.87 7.29
N HIS A 323 -3.03 34.90 7.60
CA HIS A 323 -2.22 34.86 8.81
C HIS A 323 -0.74 34.67 8.44
N GLU A 324 0.10 35.66 8.74
CA GLU A 324 1.56 35.52 8.60
C GLU A 324 2.09 34.56 9.67
N LEU A 325 2.88 33.57 9.24
CA LEU A 325 3.52 32.59 10.12
C LEU A 325 4.83 33.18 10.67
N GLN A 326 5.02 33.10 11.98
CA GLN A 326 6.25 33.52 12.63
C GLN A 326 7.37 32.50 12.38
N PRO A 327 8.66 32.90 12.38
CA PRO A 327 9.78 32.01 12.04
C PRO A 327 9.84 30.69 12.83
N ASN A 328 9.45 30.72 14.10
CA ASN A 328 9.46 29.57 15.01
C ASN A 328 8.15 28.77 14.99
N ASP A 329 7.12 29.22 14.27
CA ASP A 329 5.87 28.49 14.19
C ASP A 329 6.08 27.16 13.48
N LEU A 330 5.43 26.12 13.98
CA LEU A 330 5.37 24.83 13.32
C LEU A 330 4.43 24.96 12.11
N ALA A 331 5.03 25.18 10.94
CA ALA A 331 4.33 25.47 9.69
C ALA A 331 3.45 24.32 9.18
N ILE A 332 3.50 23.15 9.83
CA ILE A 332 2.79 21.93 9.47
C ILE A 332 1.91 21.41 10.64
N SER A 333 1.90 22.09 11.79
CA SER A 333 1.17 21.59 12.98
C SER A 333 -0.34 21.41 12.73
N LYS A 334 -0.97 20.48 13.46
CA LYS A 334 -2.44 20.21 13.42
C LYS A 334 -3.31 21.47 13.65
N SER A 335 -2.74 22.54 14.21
CA SER A 335 -3.37 23.86 14.30
C SER A 335 -3.67 24.50 12.92
N LEU A 336 -3.06 24.00 11.85
CA LEU A 336 -3.25 24.44 10.46
C LEU A 336 -4.38 23.67 9.74
N GLU A 337 -5.01 22.68 10.39
CA GLU A 337 -6.12 21.88 9.84
C GLU A 337 -7.38 22.72 9.52
N ALA A 338 -7.47 23.94 10.08
CA ALA A 338 -8.53 24.91 9.79
C ALA A 338 -8.17 25.92 8.67
N SER A 339 -6.92 25.92 8.18
CA SER A 339 -6.44 26.83 7.16
C SER A 339 -6.54 26.22 5.76
N GLY A 340 -6.89 27.05 4.78
CA GLY A 340 -6.63 26.77 3.38
C GLY A 340 -5.12 26.93 3.12
N ARG A 341 -4.74 27.19 1.88
CA ARG A 341 -3.36 27.03 1.39
C ARG A 341 -2.33 27.94 2.08
N ILE A 342 -1.09 27.46 2.16
CA ILE A 342 0.09 28.28 2.55
C ILE A 342 0.63 28.94 1.28
N TYR A 343 0.87 30.24 1.34
CA TYR A 343 1.45 31.04 0.26
C TYR A 343 2.76 31.69 0.70
N VAL A 344 3.63 31.95 -0.28
CA VAL A 344 4.77 32.85 -0.09
C VAL A 344 4.41 34.26 -0.60
N TYR A 345 4.66 35.27 0.22
CA TYR A 345 4.44 36.69 -0.07
C TYR A 345 5.77 37.43 -0.04
N ARG A 346 5.87 38.53 -0.81
CA ARG A 346 6.99 39.48 -0.72
C ARG A 346 6.70 40.53 0.34
N LYS A 347 7.71 40.88 1.13
CA LYS A 347 7.75 42.06 1.99
C LYS A 347 8.27 43.23 1.15
N ASP A 348 7.50 44.32 1.08
CA ASP A 348 8.01 45.55 0.50
C ASP A 348 8.79 46.39 1.53
N LEU A 349 9.35 47.52 1.10
CA LEU A 349 10.09 48.44 1.99
C LEU A 349 9.23 49.03 3.13
N ALA A 350 7.90 48.85 3.09
CA ALA A 350 6.95 49.25 4.11
C ALA A 350 6.40 48.05 4.90
N ASP A 351 7.03 46.87 4.79
CA ASP A 351 6.61 45.59 5.39
C ASP A 351 5.19 45.14 4.99
N THR A 352 4.68 45.61 3.85
CA THR A 352 3.39 45.18 3.31
C THR A 352 3.55 43.87 2.55
N LEU A 353 2.71 42.88 2.88
CA LEU A 353 2.71 41.57 2.24
C LEU A 353 2.00 41.63 0.88
N ASN A 354 2.75 41.43 -0.20
CA ASN A 354 2.22 41.39 -1.57
C ASN A 354 2.34 39.98 -2.18
N PRO A 355 1.30 39.46 -2.85
CA PRO A 355 1.39 38.17 -3.53
C PRO A 355 2.36 38.25 -4.71
N LEU A 356 3.05 37.16 -5.01
CA LEU A 356 3.93 37.08 -6.18
C LEU A 356 3.09 37.12 -7.46
N ALA A 357 3.40 38.05 -8.37
CA ALA A 357 2.69 38.20 -9.63
C ALA A 357 3.18 37.18 -10.68
N GLU A 358 2.25 36.55 -11.41
CA GLU A 358 2.55 35.49 -12.41
C GLU A 358 3.48 35.96 -13.55
N ASN A 359 3.41 37.24 -13.91
CA ASN A 359 4.11 37.79 -15.08
C ASN A 359 5.59 38.09 -14.83
N GLU A 360 6.01 38.30 -13.58
CA GLU A 360 7.39 38.68 -13.26
C GLU A 360 8.34 37.48 -13.20
N GLU A 361 7.88 36.32 -12.70
CA GLU A 361 8.72 35.12 -12.56
C GLU A 361 8.81 34.25 -13.82
N SER A 362 7.86 34.42 -14.75
CA SER A 362 7.76 33.61 -15.97
C SER A 362 8.87 33.87 -16.99
N GLN A 363 9.61 34.99 -16.88
CA GLN A 363 10.53 35.41 -17.95
C GLN A 363 11.97 34.91 -17.82
N GLN A 364 12.50 34.58 -16.63
CA GLN A 364 13.92 34.22 -16.48
C GLN A 364 14.27 33.23 -15.35
N ARG A 365 13.51 32.14 -15.17
CA ARG A 365 14.02 31.06 -14.29
C ARG A 365 15.16 30.28 -14.97
N PRO A 366 16.34 30.15 -14.33
CA PRO A 366 17.44 29.39 -14.92
C PRO A 366 17.13 27.89 -14.87
N MET A 367 17.32 27.23 -16.02
CA MET A 367 17.03 25.81 -16.20
C MET A 367 18.14 24.93 -15.61
N ARG A 368 18.22 24.86 -14.27
CA ARG A 368 19.26 24.10 -13.54
C ARG A 368 19.33 22.63 -13.99
N ILE A 369 18.18 22.03 -14.31
CA ILE A 369 18.07 20.64 -14.78
C ILE A 369 18.93 20.32 -16.02
N LEU A 370 19.16 21.29 -16.92
CA LEU A 370 19.98 21.06 -18.12
C LEU A 370 21.47 20.85 -17.78
N GLY A 371 21.95 21.48 -16.71
CA GLY A 371 23.33 21.37 -16.24
C GLY A 371 23.61 20.14 -15.37
N MET A 372 22.57 19.53 -14.79
CA MET A 372 22.70 18.36 -13.92
C MET A 372 23.00 17.09 -14.70
N ASN A 373 23.67 16.10 -14.10
CA ASN A 373 23.85 14.78 -14.73
C ASN A 373 22.50 14.04 -14.80
N THR A 374 22.26 13.33 -15.91
CA THR A 374 20.98 12.63 -16.15
C THR A 374 20.84 11.36 -15.32
N TRP A 375 21.94 10.62 -15.13
CA TRP A 375 21.98 9.41 -14.31
C TRP A 375 21.75 9.77 -12.85
N ASP A 376 22.46 10.79 -12.35
CA ASP A 376 22.36 11.21 -10.96
C ASP A 376 20.94 11.71 -10.64
N LEU A 377 20.30 12.49 -11.53
CA LEU A 377 18.89 12.86 -11.38
C LEU A 377 17.97 11.65 -11.25
N ALA A 378 18.16 10.62 -12.08
CA ALA A 378 17.36 9.40 -12.01
C ALA A 378 17.64 8.61 -10.72
N LEU A 379 18.89 8.57 -10.27
CA LEU A 379 19.29 7.94 -9.01
C LEU A 379 18.67 8.65 -7.80
N GLU A 380 18.66 9.97 -7.76
CA GLU A 380 18.00 10.71 -6.67
C GLU A 380 16.48 10.55 -6.69
N LEU A 381 15.85 10.51 -7.88
CA LEU A 381 14.44 10.14 -7.99
C LEU A 381 14.18 8.73 -7.46
N MET A 382 15.06 7.77 -7.76
CA MET A 382 14.99 6.41 -7.22
C MET A 382 15.15 6.39 -5.70
N ASN A 383 16.16 7.06 -5.14
CA ASN A 383 16.40 7.12 -3.70
C ASN A 383 15.19 7.71 -2.96
N PHE A 384 14.62 8.79 -3.51
CA PHE A 384 13.45 9.45 -2.96
C PHE A 384 12.21 8.55 -2.99
N ASP A 385 11.88 8.01 -4.15
CA ASP A 385 10.72 7.14 -4.33
C ASP A 385 10.87 5.84 -3.51
N TRP A 386 12.08 5.29 -3.42
CA TRP A 386 12.37 4.09 -2.63
C TRP A 386 12.18 4.33 -1.13
N SER A 387 12.59 5.51 -0.65
CA SER A 387 12.35 5.92 0.75
C SER A 387 10.86 5.91 1.07
N LEU A 388 10.03 6.54 0.22
CA LEU A 388 8.57 6.56 0.42
C LEU A 388 7.97 5.16 0.30
N PHE A 389 8.39 4.40 -0.71
CA PHE A 389 7.88 3.06 -0.97
C PHE A 389 8.17 2.08 0.17
N ASN A 390 9.33 2.21 0.84
CA ASN A 390 9.65 1.39 2.00
C ASN A 390 8.88 1.78 3.25
N SER A 391 8.48 3.05 3.38
CA SER A 391 7.63 3.49 4.49
C SER A 391 6.20 2.95 4.39
N ILE A 392 5.74 2.53 3.21
CA ILE A 392 4.40 1.99 3.02
C ILE A 392 4.24 0.67 3.78
N HIS A 393 3.33 0.68 4.74
CA HIS A 393 2.88 -0.55 5.38
C HIS A 393 1.88 -1.30 4.47
N GLU A 394 1.91 -2.63 4.49
CA GLU A 394 1.09 -3.47 3.60
C GLU A 394 -0.41 -3.26 3.83
N GLN A 395 -0.78 -2.97 5.07
CA GLN A 395 -2.16 -2.65 5.46
C GLN A 395 -2.67 -1.34 4.85
N GLU A 396 -1.80 -0.39 4.48
CA GLU A 396 -2.25 0.87 3.86
C GLU A 396 -3.00 0.62 2.56
N LEU A 397 -2.64 -0.42 1.78
CA LEU A 397 -3.38 -0.78 0.57
C LEU A 397 -4.78 -1.28 0.89
N ILE A 398 -4.92 -2.10 1.94
CA ILE A 398 -6.22 -2.62 2.39
C ILE A 398 -7.08 -1.48 2.90
N TYR A 399 -6.56 -0.64 3.80
CA TYR A 399 -7.28 0.52 4.31
C TYR A 399 -7.68 1.47 3.18
N PHE A 400 -6.78 1.77 2.24
CA PHE A 400 -7.07 2.64 1.11
C PHE A 400 -8.23 2.12 0.25
N THR A 401 -8.29 0.81 -0.01
CA THR A 401 -9.36 0.24 -0.85
C THR A 401 -10.70 0.10 -0.12
N PHE A 402 -10.70 -0.33 1.15
CA PHE A 402 -11.93 -0.63 1.87
C PHE A 402 -12.50 0.56 2.65
N SER A 403 -11.67 1.56 2.98
CA SER A 403 -12.11 2.74 3.75
C SER A 403 -12.58 3.84 2.80
N ARG A 404 -13.86 3.80 2.40
CA ARG A 404 -14.50 4.93 1.70
C ARG A 404 -14.66 6.18 2.59
N GLN A 405 -14.43 6.05 3.90
CA GLN A 405 -14.50 7.13 4.91
C GLN A 405 -13.14 7.36 5.59
N GLY A 406 -12.14 7.78 4.82
CA GLY A 406 -11.20 8.84 5.23
C GLY A 406 -10.53 8.81 6.61
N SER A 407 -10.09 7.67 7.16
CA SER A 407 -9.02 7.70 8.17
C SER A 407 -7.68 7.92 7.46
N GLY A 408 -7.43 9.16 7.01
CA GLY A 408 -6.21 9.55 6.29
C GLY A 408 -4.93 9.14 7.03
N GLU A 409 -5.00 9.06 8.36
CA GLU A 409 -3.93 8.62 9.26
C GLU A 409 -3.38 7.21 8.92
N HIS A 410 -4.22 6.28 8.43
CA HIS A 410 -3.79 4.91 8.12
C HIS A 410 -3.31 4.71 6.67
N THR A 411 -3.20 5.77 5.87
CA THR A 411 -2.78 5.65 4.45
C THR A 411 -1.78 6.72 4.03
N VAL A 412 -1.10 7.33 5.02
CA VAL A 412 -0.25 8.50 4.80
C VAL A 412 0.89 8.19 3.84
N ASN A 413 1.66 7.12 4.07
CA ASN A 413 2.84 6.82 3.24
C ASN A 413 2.45 6.44 1.81
N LEU A 414 1.36 5.68 1.65
CA LEU A 414 0.82 5.37 0.34
C LEU A 414 0.40 6.66 -0.39
N SER A 415 -0.30 7.56 0.31
CA SER A 415 -0.75 8.84 -0.24
C SER A 415 0.44 9.71 -0.66
N LEU A 416 1.52 9.74 0.12
CA LEU A 416 2.75 10.46 -0.23
C LEU A 416 3.38 9.92 -1.52
N LEU A 417 3.46 8.60 -1.70
CA LEU A 417 4.01 8.05 -2.95
C LEU A 417 3.13 8.34 -4.18
N LEU A 418 1.80 8.31 -4.01
CA LEU A 418 0.86 8.69 -5.08
C LEU A 418 0.97 10.18 -5.42
N GLN A 419 1.05 11.04 -4.41
CA GLN A 419 1.26 12.47 -4.59
C GLN A 419 2.60 12.74 -5.28
N ARG A 420 3.67 12.02 -4.91
CA ARG A 420 4.97 12.12 -5.56
C ARG A 420 4.89 11.77 -7.05
N CYS A 421 4.14 10.73 -7.41
CA CYS A 421 3.92 10.36 -8.81
C CYS A 421 3.30 11.52 -9.61
N ASN A 422 2.26 12.17 -9.05
CA ASN A 422 1.62 13.34 -9.66
C ASN A 422 2.57 14.54 -9.76
N GLU A 423 3.35 14.83 -8.71
CA GLU A 423 4.32 15.92 -8.70
C GLU A 423 5.38 15.74 -9.77
N VAL A 424 5.93 14.53 -9.94
CA VAL A 424 6.92 14.24 -10.99
C VAL A 424 6.29 14.40 -12.38
N GLN A 425 5.05 13.98 -12.59
CA GLN A 425 4.33 14.18 -13.86
C GLN A 425 4.19 15.67 -14.18
N LEU A 426 3.68 16.46 -13.23
CA LEU A 426 3.44 17.89 -13.42
C LEU A 426 4.75 18.69 -13.49
N TRP A 427 5.80 18.27 -12.77
CA TRP A 427 7.15 18.84 -12.85
C TRP A 427 7.70 18.78 -14.28
N VAL A 428 7.55 17.64 -14.97
CA VAL A 428 7.97 17.50 -16.37
C VAL A 428 7.26 18.53 -17.26
N ALA A 429 5.94 18.65 -17.14
CA ALA A 429 5.17 19.62 -17.91
C ALA A 429 5.57 21.07 -17.56
N THR A 430 5.74 21.36 -16.27
CA THR A 430 6.13 22.68 -15.74
C THR A 430 7.47 23.13 -16.29
N GLU A 431 8.52 22.30 -16.21
CA GLU A 431 9.86 22.62 -16.71
C GLU A 431 9.86 22.88 -18.22
N ILE A 432 9.11 22.08 -18.99
CA ILE A 432 9.02 22.25 -20.45
C ILE A 432 8.29 23.54 -20.81
N LEU A 433 7.19 23.85 -20.12
CA LEU A 433 6.29 24.96 -20.46
C LEU A 433 6.75 26.31 -19.91
N LEU A 434 7.64 26.32 -18.91
CA LEU A 434 8.36 27.52 -18.50
C LEU A 434 9.58 27.81 -19.40
N CYS A 435 9.93 26.90 -20.32
CA CYS A 435 11.06 27.05 -21.22
C CYS A 435 10.68 27.74 -22.55
N SER A 436 10.61 29.06 -22.56
CA SER A 436 10.28 29.88 -23.74
C SER A 436 11.20 29.62 -24.95
N GLN A 437 12.51 29.42 -24.72
CA GLN A 437 13.51 29.22 -25.78
C GLN A 437 13.39 27.82 -26.41
N LEU A 438 12.98 27.76 -27.69
CA LEU A 438 12.77 26.50 -28.43
C LEU A 438 13.98 25.55 -28.39
N GLY A 439 15.20 26.07 -28.59
CA GLY A 439 16.41 25.24 -28.59
C GLY A 439 16.66 24.54 -27.24
N LYS A 440 16.48 25.27 -26.13
CA LYS A 440 16.58 24.69 -24.77
C LYS A 440 15.42 23.75 -24.47
N ARG A 441 14.22 24.06 -24.96
CA ARG A 441 13.04 23.21 -24.78
C ARG A 441 13.21 21.84 -25.43
N VAL A 442 13.77 21.80 -26.65
CA VAL A 442 14.17 20.56 -27.34
C VAL A 442 15.20 19.78 -26.50
N GLN A 443 16.14 20.45 -25.83
CA GLN A 443 17.10 19.81 -24.93
C GLN A 443 16.42 19.24 -23.67
N LEU A 444 15.45 19.95 -23.09
CA LEU A 444 14.66 19.48 -21.94
C LEU A 444 13.85 18.23 -22.26
N VAL A 445 13.13 18.21 -23.39
CA VAL A 445 12.39 17.00 -23.80
C VAL A 445 13.34 15.81 -23.96
N LYS A 446 14.50 15.99 -24.62
CA LYS A 446 15.54 14.95 -24.72
C LYS A 446 16.06 14.53 -23.35
N LYS A 447 16.21 15.47 -22.41
CA LYS A 447 16.67 15.22 -21.04
C LYS A 447 15.68 14.30 -20.32
N PHE A 448 14.38 14.63 -20.33
CA PHE A 448 13.33 13.82 -19.70
C PHE A 448 13.19 12.42 -20.32
N ILE A 449 13.28 12.30 -21.65
CA ILE A 449 13.29 10.97 -22.31
C ILE A 449 14.44 10.10 -21.77
N LYS A 450 15.63 10.68 -21.56
CA LYS A 450 16.76 9.95 -20.98
C LYS A 450 16.55 9.64 -19.49
N ILE A 451 16.01 10.56 -18.70
CA ILE A 451 15.72 10.32 -17.28
C ILE A 451 14.73 9.15 -17.15
N ALA A 452 13.66 9.14 -17.96
CA ALA A 452 12.70 8.03 -18.00
C ALA A 452 13.37 6.69 -18.35
N ALA A 453 14.26 6.68 -19.34
CA ALA A 453 15.02 5.48 -19.70
C ALA A 453 15.91 4.98 -18.54
N HIS A 454 16.56 5.89 -17.79
CA HIS A 454 17.35 5.54 -16.62
C HIS A 454 16.49 5.03 -15.45
N CYS A 455 15.35 5.67 -15.17
CA CYS A 455 14.39 5.21 -14.15
C CYS A 455 13.93 3.77 -14.44
N LYS A 456 13.58 3.47 -15.70
CA LYS A 456 13.24 2.12 -16.14
C LYS A 456 14.40 1.13 -15.95
N ALA A 457 15.62 1.52 -16.29
CA ALA A 457 16.82 0.68 -16.12
C ALA A 457 17.10 0.37 -14.65
N GLN A 458 16.86 1.35 -13.76
CA GLN A 458 16.97 1.22 -12.31
C GLN A 458 15.75 0.52 -11.66
N ARG A 459 14.77 0.08 -12.47
CA ARG A 459 13.52 -0.57 -12.02
C ARG A 459 12.64 0.33 -11.14
N ASN A 460 12.80 1.66 -11.25
CA ASN A 460 11.84 2.64 -10.74
C ASN A 460 10.74 2.86 -11.78
N LEU A 461 9.71 2.00 -11.77
CA LEU A 461 8.60 2.14 -12.70
C LEU A 461 7.65 3.27 -12.31
N ASN A 462 7.65 3.71 -11.04
CA ASN A 462 6.83 4.84 -10.58
C ASN A 462 7.24 6.16 -11.26
N SER A 463 8.50 6.59 -11.10
CA SER A 463 9.01 7.79 -11.78
C SER A 463 9.08 7.63 -13.30
N PHE A 464 9.37 6.43 -13.82
CA PHE A 464 9.34 6.17 -15.26
C PHE A 464 7.96 6.47 -15.86
N PHE A 465 6.88 5.94 -15.27
CA PHE A 465 5.52 6.23 -15.74
C PHE A 465 5.18 7.71 -15.60
N ALA A 466 5.49 8.32 -14.44
CA ALA A 466 5.21 9.74 -14.19
C ALA A 466 5.84 10.65 -15.26
N ILE A 467 7.11 10.39 -15.64
CA ILE A 467 7.81 11.19 -16.65
C ILE A 467 7.20 10.99 -18.04
N VAL A 468 6.89 9.75 -18.44
CA VAL A 468 6.26 9.47 -19.74
C VAL A 468 4.87 10.12 -19.81
N MET A 469 4.09 10.06 -18.73
CA MET A 469 2.79 10.73 -18.63
C MET A 469 2.93 12.25 -18.70
N GLY A 470 3.96 12.83 -18.08
CA GLY A 470 4.24 14.26 -18.16
C GLY A 470 4.54 14.71 -19.60
N LEU A 471 5.37 13.94 -20.32
CA LEU A 471 5.66 14.18 -21.75
C LEU A 471 4.43 14.02 -22.64
N ASN A 472 3.52 13.12 -22.29
CA ASN A 472 2.27 12.87 -23.03
C ASN A 472 1.09 13.75 -22.62
N THR A 473 1.26 14.61 -21.62
CA THR A 473 0.21 15.56 -21.22
C THR A 473 -0.12 16.47 -22.39
N ALA A 474 -1.42 16.76 -22.59
CA ALA A 474 -1.92 17.47 -23.78
C ALA A 474 -1.28 18.86 -24.00
N SER A 475 -0.84 19.55 -22.93
CA SER A 475 -0.11 20.81 -23.00
C SER A 475 1.32 20.65 -23.54
N VAL A 476 1.95 19.48 -23.38
CA VAL A 476 3.30 19.18 -23.88
C VAL A 476 3.27 18.52 -25.25
N SER A 477 2.39 17.54 -25.45
CA SER A 477 2.32 16.77 -26.71
C SER A 477 1.88 17.62 -27.91
N ARG A 478 1.17 18.73 -27.68
CA ARG A 478 0.77 19.69 -28.73
C ARG A 478 1.90 20.56 -29.29
N LEU A 479 3.08 20.60 -28.66
CA LEU A 479 4.20 21.47 -29.05
C LEU A 479 4.90 20.96 -30.33
N SER A 480 4.20 21.02 -31.47
CA SER A 480 4.63 20.43 -32.74
C SER A 480 6.01 20.92 -33.19
N GLN A 481 6.31 22.22 -33.05
CA GLN A 481 7.61 22.78 -33.47
C GLN A 481 8.75 22.23 -32.60
N THR A 482 8.46 21.97 -31.33
CA THR A 482 9.42 21.32 -30.41
C THR A 482 9.65 19.87 -30.79
N TRP A 483 8.57 19.09 -30.95
CA TRP A 483 8.65 17.66 -31.26
C TRP A 483 9.27 17.40 -32.63
N GLU A 484 9.01 18.23 -33.63
CA GLU A 484 9.63 18.14 -34.96
C GLU A 484 11.16 18.18 -34.87
N LYS A 485 11.71 19.09 -34.04
CA LYS A 485 13.15 19.28 -33.85
C LYS A 485 13.82 18.24 -32.95
N ILE A 486 13.07 17.31 -32.35
CA ILE A 486 13.67 16.21 -31.59
C ILE A 486 14.37 15.24 -32.56
N PRO A 487 15.65 14.89 -32.34
CA PRO A 487 16.35 13.95 -33.21
C PRO A 487 15.68 12.57 -33.24
N GLY A 488 15.66 11.93 -34.41
CA GLY A 488 14.97 10.65 -34.62
C GLY A 488 15.31 9.53 -33.62
N LYS A 489 16.57 9.48 -33.15
CA LYS A 489 16.99 8.53 -32.11
C LYS A 489 16.22 8.68 -30.79
N PHE A 490 15.89 9.91 -30.40
CA PHE A 490 15.14 10.19 -29.17
C PHE A 490 13.64 9.99 -29.37
N LYS A 491 13.12 10.27 -30.58
CA LYS A 491 11.73 9.92 -30.93
C LYS A 491 11.52 8.40 -30.83
N LYS A 492 12.43 7.61 -31.42
CA LYS A 492 12.38 6.14 -31.33
C LYS A 492 12.45 5.65 -29.88
N LEU A 493 13.40 6.17 -29.10
CA LEU A 493 13.51 5.84 -27.67
C LEU A 493 12.22 6.18 -26.91
N PHE A 494 11.63 7.36 -27.17
CA PHE A 494 10.37 7.73 -26.54
C PHE A 494 9.23 6.78 -26.91
N SER A 495 9.07 6.43 -28.19
CA SER A 495 8.06 5.44 -28.62
C SER A 495 8.27 4.06 -27.98
N GLU A 496 9.51 3.62 -27.77
CA GLU A 496 9.82 2.39 -27.03
C GLU A 496 9.38 2.50 -25.56
N LEU A 497 9.60 3.65 -24.92
CA LEU A 497 9.13 3.92 -23.55
C LEU A 497 7.59 3.96 -23.47
N GLU A 498 6.92 4.64 -24.41
CA GLU A 498 5.46 4.71 -24.49
C GLU A 498 4.80 3.34 -24.69
N SER A 499 5.44 2.46 -25.46
CA SER A 499 4.94 1.10 -25.68
C SER A 499 4.78 0.32 -24.37
N LEU A 500 5.64 0.58 -23.38
CA LEU A 500 5.58 -0.05 -22.07
C LEU A 500 4.44 0.51 -21.20
N THR A 501 4.07 1.77 -21.41
CA THR A 501 2.98 2.44 -20.66
C THR A 501 1.60 2.25 -21.29
N ASN A 502 1.52 1.56 -22.44
CA ASN A 502 0.29 1.39 -23.21
C ASN A 502 -0.82 0.69 -22.39
N PRO A 503 -2.05 1.24 -22.34
CA PRO A 503 -3.16 0.66 -21.57
C PRO A 503 -3.80 -0.59 -22.20
N SER A 504 -3.48 -0.91 -23.45
CA SER A 504 -4.07 -2.04 -24.20
C SER A 504 -3.92 -3.36 -23.46
N LEU A 505 -4.96 -4.20 -23.55
CA LEU A 505 -5.02 -5.52 -22.91
C LEU A 505 -4.71 -5.43 -21.40
N ASN A 506 -5.25 -4.42 -20.72
CA ASN A 506 -5.00 -4.12 -19.31
C ASN A 506 -3.50 -3.98 -18.98
N HIS A 507 -2.80 -3.11 -19.72
CA HIS A 507 -1.38 -2.85 -19.54
C HIS A 507 -0.49 -4.10 -19.68
N LYS A 508 -0.80 -5.00 -20.63
CA LYS A 508 -0.07 -6.26 -20.83
C LYS A 508 1.45 -6.08 -20.96
N ALA A 509 1.90 -5.08 -21.72
CA ALA A 509 3.33 -4.82 -21.92
C ALA A 509 4.05 -4.52 -20.59
N TYR A 510 3.45 -3.67 -19.75
CA TYR A 510 3.95 -3.40 -18.40
C TYR A 510 3.96 -4.66 -17.55
N ARG A 511 2.85 -5.40 -17.49
CA ARG A 511 2.72 -6.60 -16.64
C ARG A 511 3.74 -7.67 -17.00
N ASP A 512 3.91 -7.94 -18.30
CA ASP A 512 4.88 -8.91 -18.80
C ASP A 512 6.32 -8.51 -18.46
N ALA A 513 6.66 -7.21 -18.58
CA ALA A 513 7.98 -6.71 -18.22
C ALA A 513 8.19 -6.74 -16.70
N PHE A 514 7.22 -6.28 -15.91
CA PHE A 514 7.27 -6.20 -14.46
C PHE A 514 7.42 -7.58 -13.81
N LYS A 515 6.73 -8.61 -14.34
CA LYS A 515 6.85 -10.00 -13.89
C LYS A 515 8.27 -10.55 -14.08
N LYS A 516 8.96 -10.16 -15.17
CA LYS A 516 10.33 -10.59 -15.47
C LYS A 516 11.39 -9.84 -14.65
N MET A 517 11.08 -8.64 -14.16
CA MET A 517 12.01 -7.84 -13.35
C MET A 517 12.19 -8.47 -11.96
N LYS A 518 13.46 -8.70 -11.58
CA LYS A 518 13.81 -9.11 -10.22
C LYS A 518 13.71 -7.92 -9.26
N PRO A 519 13.36 -8.13 -7.98
CA PRO A 519 13.51 -7.10 -6.96
C PRO A 519 15.00 -6.77 -6.70
N PRO A 520 15.33 -5.63 -6.07
CA PRO A 520 14.42 -4.55 -5.69
C PRO A 520 13.85 -3.80 -6.91
N LYS A 521 12.57 -3.40 -6.84
CA LYS A 521 11.87 -2.65 -7.90
C LYS A 521 10.71 -1.83 -7.31
N ILE A 522 10.41 -0.68 -7.90
CA ILE A 522 9.24 0.13 -7.52
C ILE A 522 8.16 -0.06 -8.58
N PRO A 523 6.99 -0.64 -8.26
CA PRO A 523 5.89 -0.77 -9.19
C PRO A 523 5.27 0.60 -9.52
N PHE A 524 4.50 0.65 -10.61
CA PHE A 524 3.58 1.76 -10.83
C PHE A 524 2.35 1.60 -9.92
N MET A 525 2.39 2.23 -8.75
CA MET A 525 1.38 2.07 -7.69
C MET A 525 -0.07 2.35 -8.12
N PRO A 526 -0.38 3.37 -8.96
CA PRO A 526 -1.75 3.59 -9.42
C PRO A 526 -2.38 2.38 -10.12
N LEU A 527 -1.59 1.60 -10.86
CA LEU A 527 -2.08 0.38 -11.52
C LEU A 527 -2.29 -0.77 -10.52
N LEU A 528 -1.41 -0.89 -9.51
CA LEU A 528 -1.61 -1.87 -8.43
C LEU A 528 -2.90 -1.57 -7.65
N LEU A 529 -3.14 -0.29 -7.31
CA LEU A 529 -4.37 0.14 -6.63
C LEU A 529 -5.62 -0.04 -7.49
N LYS A 530 -5.51 0.18 -8.81
CA LYS A 530 -6.59 -0.14 -9.75
C LYS A 530 -6.97 -1.62 -9.66
N ASP A 531 -5.99 -2.52 -9.59
CA ASP A 531 -6.24 -3.96 -9.50
C ASP A 531 -6.98 -4.32 -8.20
N VAL A 532 -6.51 -3.84 -7.05
CA VAL A 532 -7.18 -4.08 -5.75
C VAL A 532 -8.59 -3.49 -5.72
N THR A 533 -8.76 -2.27 -6.26
CA THR A 533 -10.07 -1.59 -6.34
C THR A 533 -11.02 -2.36 -7.23
N PHE A 534 -10.56 -2.85 -8.39
CA PHE A 534 -11.38 -3.64 -9.31
C PHE A 534 -11.81 -4.97 -8.69
N ILE A 535 -10.91 -5.66 -7.96
CA ILE A 535 -11.26 -6.86 -7.20
C ILE A 535 -12.31 -6.51 -6.13
N HIS A 536 -12.13 -5.41 -5.42
CA HIS A 536 -13.03 -4.98 -4.36
C HIS A 536 -14.44 -4.65 -4.88
N GLU A 537 -14.55 -3.90 -5.97
CA GLU A 537 -15.82 -3.47 -6.57
C GLU A 537 -16.51 -4.60 -7.35
N GLY A 538 -15.73 -5.48 -8.00
CA GLY A 538 -16.25 -6.59 -8.80
C GLY A 538 -16.74 -7.79 -8.00
N ASN A 539 -16.31 -7.95 -6.75
CA ASN A 539 -16.62 -9.13 -5.92
C ASN A 539 -17.27 -8.73 -4.60
N LYS A 540 -18.36 -9.39 -4.20
CA LYS A 540 -18.97 -9.15 -2.88
C LYS A 540 -18.05 -9.68 -1.77
N THR A 541 -17.86 -8.89 -0.71
CA THR A 541 -17.11 -9.31 0.49
C THR A 541 -17.83 -10.40 1.27
N PHE A 542 -19.16 -10.39 1.27
CA PHE A 542 -19.99 -11.39 1.92
C PHE A 542 -20.95 -12.05 0.92
N LEU A 543 -21.02 -13.38 0.96
CA LEU A 543 -21.93 -14.23 0.19
C LEU A 543 -22.74 -15.05 1.20
N ASP A 544 -24.07 -14.86 1.23
CA ASP A 544 -24.95 -15.55 2.18
C ASP A 544 -24.50 -15.47 3.66
N ASN A 545 -24.01 -14.29 4.06
CA ASN A 545 -23.41 -13.99 5.37
C ASN A 545 -22.09 -14.71 5.68
N LEU A 546 -21.50 -15.40 4.70
CA LEU A 546 -20.15 -15.95 4.77
C LEU A 546 -19.16 -14.98 4.13
N VAL A 547 -17.97 -14.87 4.71
CA VAL A 547 -16.85 -14.12 4.17
C VAL A 547 -16.42 -14.77 2.87
N ASN A 548 -16.36 -14.01 1.78
CA ASN A 548 -15.82 -14.48 0.50
C ASN A 548 -14.29 -14.49 0.57
N PHE A 549 -13.71 -15.63 0.91
CA PHE A 549 -12.27 -15.76 1.12
C PHE A 549 -11.50 -15.79 -0.21
N GLU A 550 -12.10 -16.24 -1.32
CA GLU A 550 -11.49 -16.13 -2.66
C GLU A 550 -11.22 -14.66 -3.03
N LYS A 551 -12.16 -13.75 -2.72
CA LYS A 551 -11.95 -12.32 -2.89
C LYS A 551 -10.74 -11.82 -2.09
N LEU A 552 -10.64 -12.25 -0.83
CA LEU A 552 -9.58 -11.81 0.07
C LEU A 552 -8.22 -12.37 -0.34
N HIS A 553 -8.17 -13.61 -0.82
CA HIS A 553 -6.98 -14.22 -1.41
C HIS A 553 -6.46 -13.39 -2.61
N MET A 554 -7.33 -12.99 -3.54
CA MET A 554 -6.95 -12.14 -4.69
C MET A 554 -6.37 -10.78 -4.25
N ILE A 555 -6.90 -10.22 -3.16
CA ILE A 555 -6.41 -8.95 -2.60
C ILE A 555 -5.05 -9.16 -1.93
N ALA A 556 -4.92 -10.22 -1.11
CA ALA A 556 -3.67 -10.59 -0.46
C ALA A 556 -2.55 -10.89 -1.47
N ASP A 557 -2.86 -11.54 -2.61
CA ASP A 557 -1.92 -11.73 -3.73
C ASP A 557 -1.33 -10.40 -4.22
N THR A 558 -2.17 -9.38 -4.34
CA THR A 558 -1.78 -8.06 -4.80
C THR A 558 -0.90 -7.36 -3.76
N VAL A 559 -1.23 -7.50 -2.46
CA VAL A 559 -0.41 -6.98 -1.36
C VAL A 559 0.92 -7.71 -1.23
N ARG A 560 0.96 -9.04 -1.39
CA ARG A 560 2.20 -9.83 -1.41
C ARG A 560 3.13 -9.42 -2.55
N THR A 561 2.57 -8.95 -3.68
CA THR A 561 3.38 -8.36 -4.77
C THR A 561 4.15 -7.13 -4.30
N LEU A 562 3.57 -6.28 -3.44
CA LEU A 562 4.25 -5.14 -2.81
C LEU A 562 5.43 -5.61 -1.96
N ARG A 563 5.20 -6.62 -1.10
CA ARG A 563 6.25 -7.23 -0.26
C ARG A 563 7.40 -7.79 -1.10
N HIS A 564 7.08 -8.52 -2.18
CA HIS A 564 8.08 -9.10 -3.08
C HIS A 564 8.95 -8.04 -3.78
N CYS A 565 8.39 -6.88 -4.11
CA CYS A 565 9.13 -5.78 -4.73
C CYS A 565 10.28 -5.23 -3.85
N ARG A 566 10.15 -5.39 -2.53
CA ARG A 566 11.11 -4.94 -1.51
C ARG A 566 12.14 -5.99 -1.11
N THR A 567 12.01 -7.23 -1.61
CA THR A 567 12.91 -8.32 -1.24
C THR A 567 14.31 -8.06 -1.82
N SER A 568 15.31 -7.86 -0.94
CA SER A 568 16.70 -7.42 -1.19
C SER A 568 16.89 -5.91 -1.04
N GLN A 569 17.89 -5.50 -0.24
CA GLN A 569 18.25 -4.09 -0.08
C GLN A 569 18.92 -3.56 -1.34
N PHE A 570 18.66 -2.28 -1.64
CA PHE A 570 19.43 -1.55 -2.64
C PHE A 570 20.87 -1.40 -2.13
N GLY A 571 21.83 -2.00 -2.82
CA GLY A 571 23.25 -1.75 -2.57
C GLY A 571 23.61 -0.38 -3.12
N GLY A 572 24.07 0.53 -2.25
CA GLY A 572 24.47 1.87 -2.64
C GLY A 572 25.33 2.55 -1.57
N ASP A 573 26.58 2.12 -1.44
CA ASP A 573 27.62 2.95 -0.84
C ASP A 573 28.00 4.04 -1.86
N MET A 574 27.55 5.27 -1.64
CA MET A 574 27.97 6.44 -2.42
C MET A 574 28.25 7.63 -1.49
N SER A 575 29.21 8.47 -1.87
CA SER A 575 29.71 9.54 -1.02
C SER A 575 28.65 10.65 -0.80
N PRO A 576 28.35 11.07 0.44
CA PRO A 576 27.24 11.99 0.73
C PRO A 576 27.38 13.44 0.22
N LYS A 577 28.57 13.89 -0.20
CA LYS A 577 28.86 15.33 -0.40
C LYS A 577 28.66 15.83 -1.82
N GLU A 578 28.76 14.97 -2.84
CA GLU A 578 28.72 15.40 -4.26
C GLU A 578 27.30 15.67 -4.78
N HIS A 579 26.26 15.24 -4.05
CA HIS A 579 24.86 15.27 -4.52
C HIS A 579 23.93 16.17 -3.71
N GLN A 580 24.42 17.01 -2.79
CA GLN A 580 23.55 17.81 -1.91
C GLN A 580 22.63 18.78 -2.67
N GLU A 581 23.15 19.48 -3.69
CA GLU A 581 22.35 20.38 -4.53
C GLU A 581 21.29 19.62 -5.34
N LEU A 582 21.66 18.45 -5.87
CA LEU A 582 20.79 17.59 -6.64
C LEU A 582 19.66 17.01 -5.78
N ARG A 583 20.01 16.55 -4.58
CA ARG A 583 19.07 16.04 -3.58
C ARG A 583 18.10 17.12 -3.15
N SER A 584 18.59 18.33 -2.86
CA SER A 584 17.72 19.49 -2.58
C SER A 584 16.76 19.76 -3.74
N TYR A 585 17.27 19.74 -4.98
CA TYR A 585 16.44 19.98 -6.17
C TYR A 585 15.33 18.93 -6.37
N VAL A 586 15.65 17.64 -6.19
CA VAL A 586 14.69 16.53 -6.35
C VAL A 586 13.70 16.45 -5.20
N ASN A 587 14.12 16.82 -3.99
CA ASN A 587 13.25 16.89 -2.82
C ASN A 587 12.25 18.03 -2.89
N HIS A 588 12.64 19.14 -3.56
CA HIS A 588 11.86 20.36 -3.58
C HIS A 588 11.48 20.74 -5.01
N LEU A 589 10.42 20.13 -5.56
CA LEU A 589 9.98 20.38 -6.93
C LEU A 589 9.12 21.65 -7.00
N TYR A 590 9.32 22.47 -8.03
CA TYR A 590 8.38 23.54 -8.38
C TYR A 590 7.42 23.02 -9.44
N VAL A 591 6.13 23.21 -9.21
CA VAL A 591 5.06 22.59 -9.98
C VAL A 591 3.97 23.62 -10.28
N ILE A 592 3.43 23.57 -11.50
CA ILE A 592 2.14 24.18 -11.85
C ILE A 592 1.10 23.07 -11.85
N ASP A 593 0.09 23.18 -10.98
CA ASP A 593 -0.94 22.16 -10.78
C ASP A 593 -2.23 22.41 -11.57
N SER A 594 -2.43 23.63 -12.05
CA SER A 594 -3.54 23.98 -12.93
C SER A 594 -3.29 23.51 -14.37
N GLN A 595 -4.09 22.52 -14.80
CA GLN A 595 -4.10 22.06 -16.19
C GLN A 595 -4.42 23.19 -17.16
N GLN A 596 -5.30 24.12 -16.78
CA GLN A 596 -5.63 25.28 -17.60
C GLN A 596 -4.42 26.20 -17.77
N ALA A 597 -3.72 26.53 -16.68
CA ALA A 597 -2.52 27.38 -16.74
C ALA A 597 -1.42 26.74 -17.62
N LEU A 598 -1.19 25.42 -17.48
CA LEU A 598 -0.27 24.69 -18.36
C LEU A 598 -0.68 24.79 -19.83
N PHE A 599 -1.98 24.71 -20.12
CA PHE A 599 -2.50 24.82 -21.48
C PHE A 599 -2.31 26.23 -22.05
N GLU A 600 -2.56 27.26 -21.26
CA GLU A 600 -2.36 28.66 -21.64
C GLU A 600 -0.89 28.95 -21.94
N LEU A 601 0.03 28.50 -21.08
CA LEU A 601 1.48 28.59 -21.34
C LEU A 601 1.83 27.92 -22.67
N SER A 602 1.32 26.71 -22.91
CA SER A 602 1.56 25.99 -24.17
C SER A 602 1.08 26.77 -25.40
N HIS A 603 -0.09 27.42 -25.32
CA HIS A 603 -0.62 28.24 -26.42
C HIS A 603 0.19 29.51 -26.65
N ARG A 604 0.68 30.16 -25.59
CA ARG A 604 1.56 31.32 -25.69
C ARG A 604 2.89 30.96 -26.37
N MET A 605 3.40 29.75 -26.13
CA MET A 605 4.66 29.28 -26.70
C MET A 605 4.57 28.85 -28.16
N GLU A 606 3.53 28.09 -28.50
CA GLU A 606 3.29 27.60 -29.86
C GLU A 606 1.79 27.76 -30.17
N PRO A 607 1.37 28.95 -30.67
CA PRO A 607 -0.01 29.21 -31.07
C PRO A 607 -0.44 28.24 -32.17
N ARG A 608 -1.71 27.80 -32.16
CA ARG A 608 -2.27 27.06 -33.30
C ARG A 608 -2.42 28.06 -34.45
N VAL A 609 -1.75 27.78 -35.58
CA VAL A 609 -1.91 28.50 -36.84
C VAL A 609 -3.26 28.15 -37.45
#